data_AF-A0A964PHF3-F1
#
_entry.id   AF-A0A964PHF3-F1
#
_cell.length_a   1.000
_cell.length_b   1.000
_cell.length_c   1.000
_cell.angle_alpha   90.00
_cell.angle_beta   90.00
_cell.angle_gamma   90.00
#
_symmetry.space_group_name_H-M   'P 1'
#
loop_
_entity.id
_entity.type
_entity.pdbx_description
1 polymer ?
#
loop_
_entity_poly.entity_id
_entity_poly.type
_entity_poly.pdbx_seq_one_letter_code
_entity_poly.pdbx_strand_id
1 'polypeptide(L)'
;MRQRFANLVSTLPPGARVLELGAGPGYLADFVLQSCPNLESYTLLDFSEHMLELSQKRLAGFEAARFVKADFKAQDWHRALAPPYTAQPVRALRSQDAAEELKGTEGLKVIPPSLFLLWENKDDEVIED
;
A
#
# COMPACT_ATOMS: atom_id res chain seq x y z
N MET A 1 8.12 -1.76 -13.42
CA MET A 1 7.06 -1.40 -12.44
C MET A 1 7.63 -1.08 -11.05
N ARG A 2 8.15 -2.06 -10.29
CA ARG A 2 8.71 -1.86 -8.94
C ARG A 2 9.76 -0.73 -8.79
N GLN A 3 10.68 -0.57 -9.76
CA GLN A 3 11.68 0.51 -9.75
C GLN A 3 11.06 1.92 -9.74
N ARG A 4 9.93 2.11 -10.43
CA ARG A 4 9.25 3.40 -10.49
C ARG A 4 8.76 3.82 -9.10
N PHE A 5 8.21 2.87 -8.35
CA PHE A 5 7.75 3.09 -6.98
C PHE A 5 8.91 3.35 -6.02
N ALA A 6 10.01 2.60 -6.12
CA ALA A 6 11.21 2.88 -5.33
C ALA A 6 11.76 4.29 -5.59
N ASN A 7 11.83 4.71 -6.87
CA ASN A 7 12.27 6.07 -7.23
C ASN A 7 11.33 7.16 -6.70
N LEU A 8 10.04 6.87 -6.59
CA LEU A 8 9.06 7.81 -6.07
C LEU A 8 9.10 7.88 -4.54
N VAL A 9 9.32 6.73 -3.88
CA VAL A 9 9.48 6.66 -2.42
C VAL A 9 10.80 7.29 -1.98
N SER A 10 11.86 7.23 -2.80
CA SER A 10 13.14 7.84 -2.48
C SER A 10 13.15 9.36 -2.55
N THR A 11 12.17 9.99 -3.20
CA THR A 11 12.02 11.47 -3.22
C THR A 11 11.16 12.00 -2.08
N LEU A 12 10.62 11.11 -1.23
CA LEU A 12 9.79 11.52 -0.12
C LEU A 12 10.63 12.23 0.96
N PRO A 13 10.03 13.21 1.67
CA PRO A 13 10.73 13.88 2.75
C PRO A 13 11.04 12.90 3.90
N PRO A 14 12.09 13.17 4.70
CA PRO A 14 12.33 12.43 5.93
C PRO A 14 11.08 12.34 6.82
N GLY A 15 10.83 11.17 7.41
CA GLY A 15 9.63 10.91 8.22
C GLY A 15 8.37 10.54 7.40
N ALA A 16 8.49 10.41 6.07
CA ALA A 16 7.38 9.98 5.22
C ALA A 16 6.96 8.53 5.49
N ARG A 17 5.65 8.27 5.36
CA ARG A 17 5.04 6.97 5.62
C ARG A 17 4.28 6.51 4.38
N VAL A 18 4.47 5.25 4.02
CA VAL A 18 3.84 4.64 2.85
C VAL A 18 2.75 3.69 3.30
N LEU A 19 1.63 3.68 2.58
CA LEU A 19 0.54 2.72 2.75
C LEU A 19 0.25 2.05 1.41
N GLU A 20 0.34 0.73 1.37
CA GLU A 20 0.01 -0.09 0.21
C GLU A 20 -1.35 -0.77 0.46
N LEU A 21 -2.29 -0.56 -0.45
CA LEU A 21 -3.62 -1.18 -0.41
C LEU A 21 -3.61 -2.46 -1.25
N GLY A 22 -4.10 -3.56 -0.70
CA GLY A 22 -4.10 -4.85 -1.38
C GLY A 22 -2.68 -5.42 -1.56
N ALA A 23 -1.84 -5.26 -0.54
CA ALA A 23 -0.41 -5.51 -0.62
C ALA A 23 -0.02 -6.97 -0.91
N GLY A 24 -0.96 -7.91 -0.79
CA GLY A 24 -0.74 -9.33 -1.07
C GLY A 24 0.45 -9.88 -0.26
N PRO A 25 1.35 -10.66 -0.88
CA PRO A 25 2.48 -11.27 -0.19
C PRO A 25 3.68 -10.31 0.01
N GLY A 26 3.53 -9.01 -0.28
CA GLY A 26 4.52 -7.98 0.05
C GLY A 26 5.72 -7.84 -0.90
N TYR A 27 5.60 -8.23 -2.18
CA TYR A 27 6.71 -8.12 -3.15
C TYR A 27 7.12 -6.68 -3.46
N LEU A 28 6.15 -5.76 -3.58
CA LEU A 28 6.43 -4.36 -3.83
C LEU A 28 7.08 -3.73 -2.60
N ALA A 29 6.49 -3.93 -1.43
CA ALA A 29 7.05 -3.50 -0.15
C ALA A 29 8.50 -3.97 0.06
N ASP A 30 8.80 -5.24 -0.23
CA ASP A 30 10.15 -5.81 -0.11
C ASP A 30 11.14 -5.05 -1.00
N PHE A 31 10.79 -4.85 -2.28
CA PHE A 31 11.64 -4.11 -3.21
C PHE A 31 11.86 -2.65 -2.78
N VAL A 32 10.80 -1.97 -2.32
CA VAL A 32 10.88 -0.58 -1.89
C VAL A 32 11.71 -0.44 -0.62
N LEU A 33 11.49 -1.30 0.38
CA LEU A 33 12.21 -1.26 1.64
C LEU A 33 13.71 -1.57 1.47
N GLN A 34 14.07 -2.45 0.53
CA GLN A 34 15.47 -2.65 0.12
C GLN A 34 16.08 -1.41 -0.53
N SER A 35 15.29 -0.71 -1.35
CA SER A 35 15.74 0.47 -2.11
C SER A 35 15.74 1.77 -1.30
N CYS A 36 14.97 1.82 -0.20
CA CYS A 36 14.72 3.02 0.60
C CYS A 36 14.88 2.70 2.10
N PRO A 37 16.12 2.45 2.57
CA PRO A 37 16.38 1.99 3.93
C PRO A 37 16.06 3.03 5.02
N ASN A 38 15.92 4.31 4.64
CA ASN A 38 15.63 5.41 5.57
C ASN A 38 14.13 5.75 5.66
N LEU A 39 13.26 4.91 5.10
CA LEU A 39 11.82 5.13 5.17
C LEU A 39 11.31 4.91 6.61
N GLU A 40 10.54 5.86 7.13
CA GLU A 40 10.01 5.79 8.51
C GLU A 40 9.10 4.57 8.72
N SER A 41 8.17 4.35 7.79
CA SER A 41 7.31 3.18 7.83
C SER A 41 6.70 2.86 6.47
N TYR A 42 6.52 1.56 6.22
CA TYR A 42 5.78 1.04 5.08
C TYR A 42 4.67 0.11 5.60
N THR A 43 3.42 0.51 5.45
CA THR A 43 2.26 -0.23 5.94
C THR A 43 1.60 -1.01 4.81
N LEU A 44 1.52 -2.32 4.98
CA LEU A 44 0.81 -3.24 4.12
C LEU A 44 -0.60 -3.43 4.64
N LEU A 45 -1.60 -3.10 3.83
CA LEU A 45 -3.00 -3.34 4.12
C LEU A 45 -3.55 -4.40 3.18
N ASP A 46 -4.10 -5.48 3.73
CA ASP A 46 -4.77 -6.52 2.96
C ASP A 46 -5.94 -7.10 3.77
N PHE A 47 -6.98 -7.56 3.10
CA PHE A 47 -8.12 -8.21 3.76
C PHE A 47 -7.81 -9.68 4.11
N SER A 48 -6.91 -10.29 3.35
CA SER A 48 -6.52 -11.69 3.47
C SER A 48 -5.46 -11.87 4.56
N GLU A 49 -5.83 -12.59 5.61
CA GLU A 49 -4.92 -12.97 6.69
C GLU A 49 -3.75 -13.81 6.18
N HIS A 50 -4.01 -14.74 5.26
CA HIS A 50 -2.98 -15.55 4.63
C HIS A 50 -1.94 -14.70 3.88
N MET A 51 -2.38 -13.65 3.16
CA MET A 51 -1.47 -12.73 2.48
C MET A 51 -0.61 -11.95 3.47
N LEU A 52 -1.20 -11.48 4.57
CA LEU A 52 -0.45 -10.79 5.60
C LEU A 52 0.59 -11.70 6.25
N GLU A 53 0.28 -12.96 6.54
CA GLU A 53 1.25 -13.94 7.05
C GLU A 53 2.43 -14.15 6.10
N LEU A 54 2.16 -14.27 4.78
CA LEU A 54 3.21 -14.39 3.77
C LEU A 54 4.09 -13.13 3.74
N SER A 55 3.46 -11.95 3.79
CA SER A 55 4.17 -10.67 3.78
C SER A 55 5.00 -10.45 5.05
N GLN A 56 4.52 -10.86 6.22
CA GLN A 56 5.25 -10.80 7.49
C GLN A 56 6.52 -11.65 7.45
N LYS A 57 6.42 -12.88 6.92
CA LYS A 57 7.57 -13.76 6.74
C LYS A 57 8.60 -13.15 5.78
N ARG A 58 8.13 -12.58 4.67
CA ARG A 58 8.99 -11.92 3.68
C ARG A 58 9.73 -10.71 4.25
N LEU A 59 9.04 -9.90 5.05
CA LEU A 59 9.53 -8.61 5.52
C LEU A 59 10.10 -8.63 6.94
N ALA A 60 10.34 -9.81 7.51
CA ALA A 60 10.80 -9.97 8.90
C ALA A 60 12.10 -9.22 9.23
N GLY A 61 12.93 -8.91 8.23
CA GLY A 61 14.17 -8.14 8.39
C GLY A 61 14.00 -6.61 8.34
N PHE A 62 12.80 -6.09 8.07
CA PHE A 62 12.57 -4.65 7.91
C PHE A 62 11.80 -4.07 9.10
N GLU A 63 12.50 -3.35 9.98
CA GLU A 63 11.89 -2.65 11.12
C GLU A 63 10.86 -1.59 10.71
N ALA A 64 10.86 -1.11 9.47
CA ALA A 64 9.88 -0.16 8.95
C ALA A 64 8.56 -0.82 8.51
N ALA A 65 8.50 -2.15 8.36
CA ALA A 65 7.31 -2.85 7.87
C ALA A 65 6.19 -2.88 8.93
N ARG A 66 4.97 -2.53 8.52
CA ARG A 66 3.75 -2.56 9.35
C ARG A 66 2.67 -3.32 8.59
N PHE A 67 1.75 -3.96 9.31
CA PHE A 67 0.72 -4.82 8.73
C PHE A 67 -0.65 -4.47 9.32
N VAL A 68 -1.64 -4.29 8.46
CA VAL A 68 -3.02 -3.95 8.86
C VAL A 68 -3.98 -4.87 8.10
N LYS A 69 -4.79 -5.62 8.85
CA LYS A 69 -5.89 -6.39 8.27
C LYS A 69 -7.12 -5.50 8.12
N ALA A 70 -7.48 -5.17 6.89
CA ALA A 70 -8.70 -4.42 6.60
C ALA A 70 -9.15 -4.67 5.15
N ASP A 71 -10.45 -4.63 4.93
CA ASP A 71 -11.01 -4.58 3.58
C ASP A 71 -11.11 -3.12 3.14
N PHE A 72 -10.21 -2.68 2.26
CA PHE A 72 -10.22 -1.30 1.75
C PHE A 72 -11.47 -0.97 0.90
N LYS A 73 -12.31 -1.96 0.57
CA LYS A 73 -13.62 -1.76 -0.07
C LYS A 73 -14.70 -1.38 0.94
N ALA A 74 -14.50 -1.65 2.24
CA ALA A 74 -15.43 -1.29 3.30
C ALA A 74 -15.40 0.22 3.57
N GLN A 75 -16.56 0.84 3.81
CA GLN A 75 -16.67 2.29 3.97
C GLN A 75 -15.78 2.88 5.08
N ASP A 76 -15.47 2.10 6.10
CA ASP A 76 -14.74 2.51 7.31
C ASP A 76 -13.39 1.82 7.49
N TRP A 77 -12.82 1.25 6.43
CA TRP A 77 -11.52 0.55 6.45
C TRP A 77 -10.39 1.34 7.11
N HIS A 78 -10.39 2.66 6.93
CA HIS A 78 -9.39 3.58 7.45
C HIS A 78 -9.38 3.64 8.98
N ARG A 79 -10.44 3.18 9.66
CA ARG A 79 -10.46 3.07 11.13
C ARG A 79 -9.50 2.01 11.66
N ALA A 80 -9.08 1.05 10.84
CA ALA A 80 -8.06 0.07 11.20
C ALA A 80 -6.64 0.65 11.23
N LEU A 81 -6.44 1.87 10.70
CA LEU A 81 -5.15 2.54 10.67
C LEU A 81 -4.90 3.27 12.00
N ALA A 82 -3.78 2.95 12.68
CA ALA A 82 -3.37 3.70 13.88
C ALA A 82 -2.87 5.12 13.53
N PRO A 83 -3.01 6.13 14.41
CA PRO A 83 -2.39 7.44 14.18
C PRO A 83 -0.89 7.33 13.85
N PRO A 84 -0.32 8.24 13.04
CA PRO A 84 -0.83 9.52 12.57
C PRO A 84 -1.47 9.42 11.18
N TYR A 85 -2.00 8.27 10.79
CA TYR A 85 -2.89 8.18 9.63
C TYR A 85 -4.17 8.97 9.97
N THR A 86 -4.09 10.30 9.89
CA THR A 86 -5.28 11.15 9.76
C THR A 86 -5.75 10.87 8.35
N ALA A 87 -6.54 9.81 8.22
CA ALA A 87 -7.34 9.57 7.04
C ALA A 87 -8.28 10.77 6.93
N GLN A 88 -7.83 11.86 6.29
CA GLN A 88 -8.79 12.69 5.59
C GLN A 88 -9.40 11.74 4.57
N PRO A 89 -10.73 11.52 4.59
CA PRO A 89 -11.37 10.71 3.58
C PRO A 89 -11.09 11.41 2.27
N VAL A 90 -10.07 10.94 1.57
CA VAL A 90 -9.79 11.41 0.23
C VAL A 90 -11.03 11.03 -0.53
N ARG A 91 -11.76 12.06 -0.93
CA ARG A 91 -13.01 12.04 -1.70
C ARG A 91 -12.87 11.33 -3.07
N ALA A 92 -11.78 10.60 -3.30
CA ALA A 92 -11.47 9.79 -4.48
C ALA A 92 -11.53 8.28 -4.22
N LEU A 93 -12.10 7.84 -3.09
CA LEU A 93 -12.56 6.47 -2.90
C LEU A 93 -14.04 6.46 -2.51
N ARG A 94 -14.82 7.36 -3.12
CA ARG A 94 -16.29 7.28 -3.04
C ARG A 94 -16.82 6.54 -4.25
N SER A 95 -17.79 5.69 -3.93
CA SER A 95 -18.73 4.99 -4.80
C SER A 95 -18.19 3.71 -5.44
N GLN A 96 -19.11 2.81 -5.71
CA GLN A 96 -18.92 1.60 -6.50
C GLN A 96 -18.34 1.93 -7.90
N ASP A 97 -18.31 3.20 -8.30
CA ASP A 97 -17.61 3.70 -9.49
C ASP A 97 -16.08 3.73 -9.33
N ALA A 98 -15.53 3.90 -8.12
CA ALA A 98 -14.07 3.88 -7.93
C ALA A 98 -13.47 2.50 -8.20
N ALA A 99 -14.21 1.41 -8.00
CA ALA A 99 -13.77 0.07 -8.38
C ALA A 99 -13.79 -0.17 -9.91
N GLU A 100 -14.63 0.57 -10.65
CA GLU A 100 -14.65 0.55 -12.12
C GLU A 100 -13.64 1.53 -12.74
N GLU A 101 -13.41 2.70 -12.12
CA GLU A 101 -12.38 3.67 -12.51
C GLU A 101 -10.94 3.19 -12.17
N LEU A 102 -10.82 2.24 -11.25
CA LEU A 102 -9.57 1.55 -10.92
C LEU A 102 -9.24 0.40 -11.89
N LYS A 103 -10.15 -0.01 -12.79
CA LYS A 103 -9.80 -0.94 -13.87
C LYS A 103 -8.95 -0.22 -14.90
N GLY A 104 -7.65 -0.54 -14.93
CA GLY A 104 -6.73 -0.09 -15.98
C GLY A 104 -5.83 1.11 -15.67
N THR A 105 -5.79 1.64 -14.44
CA THR A 105 -4.85 2.73 -14.09
C THR A 105 -4.07 2.51 -12.79
N GLU A 106 -2.74 2.60 -12.88
CA GLU A 106 -1.79 2.68 -11.76
C GLU A 106 -1.75 4.11 -11.18
N GLY A 107 -1.67 4.27 -9.86
CA GLY A 107 -1.58 5.62 -9.27
C GLY A 107 -0.88 5.67 -7.92
N LEU A 108 -0.11 6.74 -7.71
CA LEU A 108 0.30 7.20 -6.38
C LEU A 108 -0.59 8.38 -6.00
N LYS A 109 -1.18 8.36 -4.80
CA LYS A 109 -1.87 9.53 -4.24
C LYS A 109 -1.23 10.01 -2.95
N VAL A 110 -0.87 11.30 -2.92
CA VAL A 110 -0.34 12.00 -1.75
C VAL A 110 -1.51 12.45 -0.87
N ILE A 111 -1.53 12.01 0.39
CA ILE A 111 -2.41 12.52 1.44
C ILE A 111 -1.52 13.30 2.41
N PRO A 112 -1.68 14.64 2.50
CA PRO A 112 -0.84 15.44 3.38
C PRO A 112 -1.01 15.11 4.87
N PRO A 113 0.08 15.26 5.68
CA PRO A 113 1.38 15.76 5.25
C PRO A 113 2.38 14.69 4.80
N SER A 114 2.07 13.39 4.89
CA SER A 114 3.12 12.36 4.72
C SER A 114 2.61 10.93 4.47
N LEU A 115 1.45 10.77 3.84
CA LEU A 115 0.90 9.46 3.48
C LEU A 115 0.85 9.27 1.96
N PHE A 116 1.47 8.19 1.50
CA PHE A 116 1.58 7.85 0.08
C PHE A 116 0.85 6.54 -0.17
N LEU A 117 -0.22 6.59 -0.97
CA LEU A 117 -1.04 5.43 -1.33
C LEU A 117 -0.46 4.73 -2.56
N LEU A 118 -0.14 3.45 -2.41
CA LEU A 118 0.27 2.56 -3.51
C LEU A 118 -0.83 1.52 -3.76
N TRP A 119 -1.12 1.30 -5.04
CA TRP A 119 -1.98 0.23 -5.52
C TRP A 119 -1.43 -0.33 -6.83
N GLU A 120 -1.43 -1.65 -6.97
CA GLU A 120 -1.13 -2.37 -8.21
C GLU A 120 -2.40 -3.04 -8.76
N ASN A 121 -2.69 -2.86 -10.05
CA ASN A 121 -3.78 -3.60 -10.70
C ASN A 121 -3.37 -5.06 -10.87
N LYS A 122 -4.23 -6.01 -10.45
CA LYS A 122 -3.98 -7.45 -10.57
C LYS A 122 -4.59 -8.07 -11.84
N ASP A 123 -4.75 -7.29 -12.91
CA ASP A 123 -5.41 -7.77 -14.14
C ASP A 123 -4.48 -8.57 -15.08
N ASP A 124 -3.23 -8.87 -14.70
CA ASP A 124 -2.28 -9.63 -15.53
C ASP A 124 -1.77 -10.95 -14.88
N GLU A 125 -2.61 -11.66 -14.11
CA GLU A 125 -2.43 -13.12 -13.99
C GLU A 125 -3.31 -13.80 -15.06
N VAL A 126 -2.71 -13.97 -16.24
CA VAL A 126 -3.16 -14.93 -17.25
C VAL A 126 -3.30 -16.28 -16.55
N ILE A 127 -4.54 -16.78 -16.48
CA ILE A 127 -4.84 -18.18 -16.21
C ILE A 127 -4.13 -18.97 -17.32
N GLU A 128 -3.08 -19.70 -16.97
CA GLU A 128 -2.52 -20.73 -17.85
C GLU A 128 -3.61 -21.79 -18.11
N ASP A 129 -3.87 -22.08 -19.39
CA ASP A 129 -4.70 -23.21 -19.85
C ASP A 129 -4.13 -24.57 -19.40
#